data_AF-A0AB39VBN2-F1
#
_entry.id   AF-A0AB39VBN2-F1
#
_cell.length_a   1.000
_cell.length_b   1.000
_cell.length_c   1.000
_cell.angle_alpha   90.00
_cell.angle_beta   90.00
_cell.angle_gamma   90.00
#
_symmetry.space_group_name_H-M   'P 1'
#
loop_
_entity.id
_entity.type
_entity.pdbx_description
1 polymer ?
#
loop_
_entity_poly.entity_id
_entity_poly.type
_entity_poly.pdbx_seq_one_letter_code
_entity_poly.pdbx_strand_id
1 'polypeptide(L)'
;MKKLILALFIIFGTLSFSAFDKVVIGVINDNYESPIISGTINRGGLANLLFGMKKDGDFAKQMYQNLSGADKVEFIIEKHDESALVSILKLFEKNKYKGQIEVTEVAASENKNIRQITTKNKWNYNIYTFTRGIPGTIKISDNDINKGEFIEDLFQKAKKELK
;
A
#
# COMPACT_ATOMS: atom_id res chain seq x y z
N MET A 1 46.36 -25.02 -2.89
CA MET A 1 46.01 -23.91 -3.80
C MET A 1 45.12 -24.51 -4.90
N LYS A 2 43.90 -24.10 -5.24
CA LYS A 2 43.09 -22.90 -4.99
C LYS A 2 41.63 -23.33 -4.75
N LYS A 3 40.92 -22.54 -3.95
CA LYS A 3 39.47 -22.60 -3.72
C LYS A 3 38.74 -22.16 -4.98
N LEU A 4 37.70 -22.89 -5.39
CA LEU A 4 36.67 -22.41 -6.32
C LEU A 4 35.32 -22.96 -5.84
N ILE A 5 34.80 -22.32 -4.80
CA ILE A 5 33.39 -22.43 -4.45
C ILE A 5 32.67 -21.50 -5.43
N LEU A 6 32.23 -22.04 -6.56
CA LEU A 6 31.35 -21.33 -7.46
C LEU A 6 29.93 -21.51 -6.93
N ALA A 7 29.50 -20.54 -6.13
CA ALA A 7 28.13 -20.42 -5.66
C ALA A 7 27.20 -20.18 -6.86
N LEU A 8 26.53 -21.24 -7.31
CA LEU A 8 25.49 -21.17 -8.31
C LEU A 8 24.13 -21.39 -7.63
N PHE A 9 23.67 -20.38 -6.90
CA PHE A 9 22.30 -20.31 -6.42
C PHE A 9 21.81 -18.86 -6.45
N ILE A 10 20.53 -18.71 -6.81
CA ILE A 10 19.70 -17.49 -6.80
C ILE A 10 19.87 -16.70 -8.13
N ILE A 11 19.15 -17.01 -9.21
CA ILE A 11 17.68 -16.95 -9.36
C ILE A 11 17.09 -15.80 -8.55
N PHE A 12 17.15 -14.58 -9.08
CA PHE A 12 15.94 -13.79 -9.22
C PHE A 12 16.07 -13.06 -10.54
N GLY A 13 15.34 -13.57 -11.52
CA GLY A 13 15.14 -12.88 -12.79
C GLY A 13 14.74 -11.45 -12.48
N THR A 14 15.43 -10.52 -13.13
CA THR A 14 14.88 -9.21 -13.43
C THR A 14 13.65 -9.45 -14.30
N LEU A 15 12.55 -9.87 -13.66
CA LEU A 15 11.24 -9.72 -14.25
C LEU A 15 11.08 -8.22 -14.36
N SER A 16 11.21 -7.74 -15.59
CA SER A 16 10.70 -6.44 -16.02
C SER A 16 9.24 -6.39 -15.60
N PHE A 17 8.98 -5.88 -14.39
CA PHE A 17 7.64 -5.66 -13.89
C PHE A 17 7.04 -4.54 -14.74
N SER A 18 5.91 -4.82 -15.39
CA SER A 18 4.98 -3.78 -15.82
C SER A 18 4.83 -2.79 -14.66
N ALA A 19 5.23 -1.54 -14.88
CA ALA A 19 5.48 -0.59 -13.80
C ALA A 19 4.19 -0.03 -13.14
N PHE A 20 2.98 -0.36 -13.62
CA PHE A 20 1.79 0.43 -13.25
C PHE A 20 0.46 -0.33 -13.13
N ASP A 21 0.46 -1.54 -12.56
CA ASP A 21 -0.77 -2.27 -12.23
C ASP A 21 -1.04 -2.39 -10.71
N LYS A 22 -0.28 -1.68 -9.87
CA LYS A 22 -0.33 -1.88 -8.41
C LYS A 22 -1.09 -0.79 -7.66
N VAL A 23 -2.00 -1.17 -6.77
CA VAL A 23 -2.86 -0.27 -5.99
C VAL A 23 -2.58 -0.40 -4.50
N VAL A 24 -1.88 0.58 -3.95
CA VAL A 24 -1.64 0.80 -2.52
C VAL A 24 -2.36 2.09 -2.14
N ILE A 25 -3.30 1.97 -1.22
CA ILE A 25 -4.03 3.10 -0.66
C ILE A 25 -3.38 3.43 0.68
N GLY A 26 -3.07 4.71 0.92
CA GLY A 26 -2.61 5.25 2.18
C GLY A 26 -3.64 6.22 2.76
N VAL A 27 -4.05 5.99 4.00
CA VAL A 27 -5.02 6.83 4.73
C VAL A 27 -4.30 7.47 5.91
N ILE A 28 -4.34 8.81 5.99
CA ILE A 28 -3.73 9.58 7.08
C ILE A 28 -4.74 9.78 8.20
N ASN A 29 -4.38 9.44 9.43
CA ASN A 29 -5.16 9.75 10.64
C ASN A 29 -6.65 9.37 10.53
N ASP A 30 -6.93 8.20 9.96
CA ASP A 30 -8.29 7.69 9.72
C ASP A 30 -9.17 8.61 8.86
N ASN A 31 -8.58 9.53 8.08
CA ASN A 31 -9.28 10.39 7.14
C ASN A 31 -9.48 9.70 5.78
N TYR A 32 -10.61 9.03 5.63
CA TYR A 32 -11.01 8.34 4.41
C TYR A 32 -11.57 9.26 3.31
N GLU A 33 -11.75 10.56 3.57
CA GLU A 33 -12.25 11.51 2.56
C GLU A 33 -11.19 11.86 1.51
N SER A 34 -9.90 11.69 1.83
CA SER A 34 -8.79 12.06 0.96
C SER A 34 -7.66 11.00 1.01
N PRO A 35 -7.94 9.76 0.59
CA PRO A 35 -6.93 8.71 0.55
C PRO A 35 -5.86 9.03 -0.51
N ILE A 36 -4.62 8.65 -0.22
CA ILE A 36 -3.50 8.77 -1.15
C ILE A 36 -3.28 7.42 -1.81
N ILE A 37 -3.56 7.31 -3.10
CA ILE A 37 -3.55 6.01 -3.81
C ILE A 37 -2.36 5.94 -4.78
N SER A 38 -1.79 4.75 -4.94
CA SER A 38 -0.77 4.47 -5.97
C SER A 38 -1.36 4.28 -7.36
N GLY A 39 -0.85 5.02 -8.33
CA GLY A 39 -1.24 4.91 -9.74
C GLY A 39 -0.69 6.05 -10.59
N THR A 40 -0.39 5.77 -11.86
CA THR A 40 0.09 6.75 -12.84
C THR A 40 -1.01 7.55 -13.51
N ILE A 41 -0.64 8.81 -13.79
CA ILE A 41 -1.34 9.82 -14.57
C ILE A 41 -1.72 9.32 -15.98
N ASN A 42 -3.03 9.30 -16.26
CA ASN A 42 -3.55 9.84 -17.52
C ASN A 42 -5.04 10.27 -17.40
N ARG A 43 -5.25 11.61 -17.43
CA ARG A 43 -6.44 12.34 -17.93
C ARG A 43 -7.71 12.43 -17.05
N GLY A 44 -7.82 13.53 -16.29
CA GLY A 44 -9.12 14.09 -15.85
C GLY A 44 -9.11 14.74 -14.46
N GLY A 45 -10.04 15.66 -14.19
CA GLY A 45 -10.13 16.45 -12.95
C GLY A 45 -10.33 15.65 -11.65
N LEU A 46 -10.73 14.37 -11.73
CA LEU A 46 -10.82 13.44 -10.60
C LEU A 46 -9.46 12.84 -10.19
N ALA A 47 -8.46 12.87 -11.07
CA ALA A 47 -7.10 12.38 -10.77
C ALA A 47 -6.39 13.24 -9.72
N ASN A 48 -6.66 14.55 -9.70
CA ASN A 48 -6.13 15.46 -8.66
C ASN A 48 -6.70 15.17 -7.26
N LEU A 49 -7.88 14.55 -7.17
CA LEU A 49 -8.55 14.24 -5.91
C LEU A 49 -8.11 12.88 -5.34
N LEU A 50 -7.69 11.94 -6.18
CA LEU A 50 -7.41 10.55 -5.79
C LEU A 50 -5.92 10.17 -5.86
N PHE A 51 -5.11 10.84 -6.70
CA PHE A 51 -3.74 10.42 -7.01
C PHE A 51 -2.79 11.63 -7.10
N GLY A 52 -2.22 12.03 -5.96
CA GLY A 52 -1.26 13.14 -5.87
C GLY A 52 0.17 12.84 -6.36
N MET A 53 0.39 11.79 -7.16
CA MET A 53 1.74 11.28 -7.49
C MET A 53 2.19 11.51 -8.93
N LYS A 54 3.48 11.83 -9.10
CA LYS A 54 4.14 12.07 -10.40
C LYS A 54 4.52 10.75 -11.08
N LYS A 55 4.40 10.75 -12.42
CA LYS A 55 4.58 9.59 -13.32
C LYS A 55 5.94 8.86 -13.25
N ASP A 56 7.03 9.57 -12.91
CA ASP A 56 8.41 9.07 -13.09
C ASP A 56 9.28 9.04 -11.81
N GLY A 57 8.69 9.16 -10.61
CA GLY A 57 9.45 9.12 -9.36
C GLY A 57 9.42 7.74 -8.69
N ASP A 58 10.46 7.43 -7.88
CA ASP A 58 10.47 6.27 -6.98
C ASP A 58 9.17 6.24 -6.16
N PHE A 59 8.29 5.31 -6.53
CA PHE A 59 6.93 5.18 -6.00
C PHE A 59 6.91 5.15 -4.48
N ALA A 60 7.79 4.34 -3.88
CA ALA A 60 7.84 4.16 -2.45
C ALA A 60 8.28 5.47 -1.76
N LYS A 61 9.18 6.23 -2.39
CA LYS A 61 9.62 7.53 -1.90
C LYS A 61 8.50 8.57 -1.94
N GLN A 62 7.69 8.59 -2.99
CA GLN A 62 6.54 9.52 -3.09
C GLN A 62 5.49 9.23 -2.01
N MET A 63 5.12 7.95 -1.84
CA MET A 63 4.20 7.54 -0.77
C MET A 63 4.75 7.92 0.60
N TYR A 64 6.02 7.66 0.86
CA TYR A 64 6.67 8.07 2.10
C TYR A 64 6.59 9.60 2.30
N GLN A 65 6.92 10.40 1.30
CA GLN A 65 6.89 11.86 1.40
C GLN A 65 5.49 12.39 1.72
N ASN A 66 4.45 11.82 1.10
CA ASN A 66 3.08 12.25 1.30
C ASN A 66 2.48 11.83 2.65
N LEU A 67 2.96 10.73 3.23
CA LEU A 67 2.34 10.09 4.39
C LEU A 67 3.17 10.23 5.69
N SER A 68 4.48 10.50 5.60
CA SER A 68 5.40 10.46 6.75
C SER A 68 5.22 11.57 7.79
N GLY A 69 4.41 12.59 7.50
CA GLY A 69 4.05 13.64 8.46
C GLY A 69 2.87 13.31 9.36
N ALA A 70 2.20 12.17 9.14
CA ALA A 70 1.02 11.76 9.91
C ALA A 70 1.39 11.17 11.28
N ASP A 71 0.40 11.12 12.18
CA ASP A 71 0.50 10.40 13.45
C ASP A 71 0.11 8.93 13.28
N LYS A 72 -0.80 8.65 12.34
CA LYS A 72 -1.22 7.31 11.95
C LYS A 72 -1.33 7.22 10.42
N VAL A 73 -0.82 6.13 9.86
CA VAL A 73 -1.02 5.77 8.45
C VAL A 73 -1.62 4.38 8.38
N GLU A 74 -2.75 4.23 7.70
CA GLU A 74 -3.27 2.93 7.30
C GLU A 74 -2.96 2.66 5.83
N PHE A 75 -2.29 1.55 5.56
CA PHE A 75 -2.09 1.03 4.21
C PHE A 75 -3.12 -0.04 3.90
N ILE A 76 -3.81 0.09 2.78
CA ILE A 76 -4.82 -0.84 2.33
C ILE A 76 -4.40 -1.39 0.96
N ILE A 77 -4.31 -2.70 0.85
CA ILE A 77 -3.83 -3.40 -0.36
C ILE A 77 -4.64 -4.67 -0.66
N GLU A 78 -4.60 -5.10 -1.92
CA GLU A 78 -4.93 -6.47 -2.29
C GLU A 78 -3.66 -7.33 -2.44
N LYS A 79 -3.82 -8.66 -2.40
CA LYS A 79 -2.71 -9.63 -2.44
C LYS A 79 -1.67 -9.43 -3.57
N HIS A 80 -2.04 -8.84 -4.69
CA HIS A 80 -1.11 -8.68 -5.82
C HIS A 80 -0.13 -7.48 -5.64
N ASP A 81 -0.37 -6.63 -4.63
CA ASP A 81 0.35 -5.39 -4.40
C ASP A 81 1.45 -5.48 -3.32
N GLU A 82 1.65 -6.68 -2.75
CA GLU A 82 2.56 -6.93 -1.61
C GLU A 82 3.96 -6.34 -1.80
N SER A 83 4.55 -6.52 -2.98
CA SER A 83 5.91 -6.04 -3.29
C SER A 83 6.02 -4.51 -3.28
N ALA A 84 4.95 -3.80 -3.67
CA ALA A 84 4.88 -2.35 -3.62
C ALA A 84 4.80 -1.87 -2.17
N LEU A 85 3.90 -2.46 -1.37
CA LEU A 85 3.79 -2.14 0.05
C LEU A 85 5.07 -2.45 0.83
N VAL A 86 5.71 -3.60 0.59
CA VAL A 86 6.98 -3.96 1.26
C VAL A 86 8.05 -2.89 1.02
N SER A 87 8.11 -2.34 -0.20
CA SER A 87 9.06 -1.26 -0.52
C SER A 87 8.76 0.03 0.25
N ILE A 88 7.48 0.39 0.40
CA ILE A 88 7.05 1.53 1.22
C ILE A 88 7.39 1.30 2.69
N LEU A 89 6.98 0.17 3.28
CA LEU A 89 7.20 -0.13 4.69
C LEU A 89 8.69 -0.13 5.06
N LYS A 90 9.57 -0.62 4.17
CA LYS A 90 11.02 -0.54 4.35
C LYS A 90 11.54 0.90 4.40
N LEU A 91 10.94 1.83 3.65
CA LEU A 91 11.30 3.25 3.74
C LEU A 91 10.83 3.87 5.05
N PHE A 92 9.62 3.56 5.51
CA PHE A 92 9.14 4.00 6.82
C PHE A 92 10.04 3.50 7.95
N GLU A 93 10.43 2.22 7.90
CA GLU A 93 11.37 1.60 8.85
C GLU A 93 12.74 2.30 8.80
N LYS A 94 13.33 2.44 7.60
CA LYS A 94 14.64 3.06 7.39
C LYS A 94 14.71 4.48 7.96
N ASN A 95 13.62 5.25 7.81
CA ASN A 95 13.53 6.61 8.30
C ASN A 95 13.03 6.72 9.76
N LYS A 96 12.87 5.60 10.46
CA LYS A 96 12.48 5.55 11.89
C LYS A 96 11.18 6.30 12.18
N TYR A 97 10.19 6.16 11.30
CA TYR A 97 8.88 6.76 11.47
C TYR A 97 8.31 6.48 12.87
N LYS A 98 7.77 7.51 13.50
CA LYS A 98 7.34 7.50 14.91
C LYS A 98 5.85 7.32 15.10
N GLY A 99 5.06 7.58 14.05
CA GLY A 99 3.63 7.34 14.07
C GLY A 99 3.28 5.86 14.03
N GLN A 100 2.00 5.59 14.14
CA GLN A 100 1.43 4.26 14.01
C GLN A 100 1.28 3.90 12.54
N ILE A 101 1.54 2.63 12.22
CA ILE A 101 1.18 2.07 10.92
C ILE A 101 0.23 0.91 11.16
N GLU A 102 -0.84 0.90 10.38
CA GLU A 102 -1.78 -0.20 10.24
C GLU A 102 -1.73 -0.69 8.80
N VAL A 103 -1.72 -2.00 8.59
CA VAL A 103 -1.84 -2.61 7.28
C VAL A 103 -3.11 -3.43 7.26
N THR A 104 -3.98 -3.15 6.30
CA THR A 104 -5.20 -3.90 6.00
C THR A 104 -5.02 -4.57 4.64
N GLU A 105 -4.82 -5.88 4.63
CA GLU A 105 -4.67 -6.64 3.39
C GLU A 105 -5.92 -7.46 3.10
N VAL A 106 -6.41 -7.34 1.85
CA VAL A 106 -7.47 -8.20 1.33
C VAL A 106 -6.83 -9.39 0.60
N ALA A 107 -6.75 -10.53 1.30
CA ALA A 107 -6.10 -11.73 0.83
C ALA A 107 -6.63 -12.99 1.53
N ALA A 108 -6.60 -14.13 0.83
CA ALA A 108 -6.95 -15.44 1.41
C ALA A 108 -5.88 -16.02 2.35
N SER A 109 -4.67 -15.45 2.37
CA SER A 109 -3.54 -15.96 3.13
C SER A 109 -2.56 -14.85 3.47
N GLU A 110 -1.96 -14.91 4.65
CA GLU A 110 -1.01 -13.90 5.13
C GLU A 110 0.25 -13.76 4.26
N ASN A 111 0.71 -12.51 4.07
CA ASN A 111 2.03 -12.22 3.55
C ASN A 111 3.09 -12.19 4.67
N LYS A 112 4.02 -13.15 4.62
CA LYS A 112 5.08 -13.31 5.64
C LYS A 112 6.03 -12.11 5.73
N ASN A 113 6.31 -11.42 4.62
CA ASN A 113 7.22 -10.28 4.61
C ASN A 113 6.58 -9.06 5.29
N ILE A 114 5.31 -8.78 4.99
CA ILE A 114 4.54 -7.72 5.65
C ILE A 114 4.42 -8.02 7.14
N ARG A 115 4.06 -9.26 7.52
CA ARG A 115 4.03 -9.69 8.93
C ARG A 115 5.37 -9.48 9.63
N GLN A 116 6.48 -9.86 9.02
CA GLN A 116 7.79 -9.71 9.62
C GLN A 116 8.14 -8.24 9.88
N ILE A 117 7.93 -7.36 8.88
CA ILE A 117 8.23 -5.93 8.99
C ILE A 117 7.33 -5.27 10.04
N THR A 118 6.02 -5.54 10.00
CA THR A 118 5.05 -4.92 10.91
C THR A 118 5.29 -5.35 12.36
N THR A 119 5.47 -6.65 12.62
CA THR A 119 5.80 -7.16 13.97
C THR A 119 7.09 -6.55 14.50
N LYS A 120 8.16 -6.50 13.69
CA LYS A 120 9.46 -5.92 14.10
C LYS A 120 9.33 -4.46 14.53
N ASN A 121 8.47 -3.69 13.85
CA ASN A 121 8.28 -2.27 14.09
C ASN A 121 7.10 -1.95 15.03
N LYS A 122 6.45 -2.96 15.60
CA LYS A 122 5.24 -2.81 16.44
C LYS A 122 4.10 -2.10 15.72
N TRP A 123 3.95 -2.38 14.43
CA TRP A 123 2.84 -1.95 13.60
C TRP A 123 1.77 -3.03 13.53
N ASN A 124 0.54 -2.62 13.22
CA ASN A 124 -0.59 -3.51 13.13
C ASN A 124 -0.70 -4.09 11.71
N TYR A 125 -1.04 -5.37 11.61
CA TYR A 125 -1.28 -6.02 10.33
C TYR A 125 -2.47 -6.98 10.44
N ASN A 126 -3.52 -6.59 9.73
CA ASN A 126 -4.82 -7.22 9.65
C ASN A 126 -4.99 -7.81 8.24
N ILE A 127 -5.56 -9.01 8.19
CA ILE A 127 -5.88 -9.69 6.94
C ILE A 127 -7.35 -10.06 6.93
N TYR A 128 -8.00 -9.81 5.79
CA TYR A 128 -9.40 -10.15 5.55
C TYR A 128 -9.52 -10.84 4.20
N THR A 129 -10.27 -11.94 4.13
CA THR A 129 -10.47 -12.66 2.87
C THR A 129 -11.23 -11.82 1.83
N PHE A 130 -12.09 -10.91 2.30
CA PHE A 130 -12.92 -10.03 1.47
C PHE A 130 -13.04 -8.65 2.13
N THR A 131 -13.21 -7.60 1.33
CA THR A 131 -13.40 -6.22 1.79
C THR A 131 -14.57 -6.08 2.76
N ARG A 132 -15.69 -6.75 2.50
CA ARG A 132 -16.88 -6.74 3.39
C ARG A 132 -16.64 -7.33 4.78
N GLY A 133 -15.54 -8.08 4.95
CA GLY A 133 -15.11 -8.59 6.26
C GLY A 133 -14.36 -7.56 7.10
N ILE A 134 -13.98 -6.42 6.52
CA ILE A 134 -13.27 -5.35 7.23
C ILE A 134 -14.27 -4.63 8.14
N PRO A 135 -14.09 -4.68 9.47
CA PRO A 135 -15.00 -4.06 10.41
C PRO A 135 -14.79 -2.54 10.46
N GLY A 136 -15.83 -1.84 10.90
CA GLY A 136 -15.77 -0.42 11.21
C GLY A 136 -16.72 0.43 10.38
N THR A 137 -16.93 1.64 10.88
CA THR A 137 -17.68 2.70 10.23
C THR A 137 -16.74 3.88 10.05
N ILE A 138 -16.76 4.49 8.87
CA ILE A 138 -15.99 5.70 8.56
C ILE A 138 -16.95 6.84 8.25
N LYS A 139 -16.49 8.07 8.44
CA LYS A 139 -17.27 9.26 8.14
C LYS A 139 -16.83 9.86 6.81
N ILE A 140 -17.77 10.05 5.88
CA ILE A 140 -17.55 10.71 4.60
C ILE A 140 -18.64 11.75 4.40
N SER A 141 -18.27 13.03 4.29
CA SER A 141 -19.21 14.15 4.14
C SER A 141 -20.33 14.10 5.16
N ASP A 142 -19.96 13.87 6.43
CA ASP A 142 -20.83 13.68 7.59
C ASP A 142 -21.77 12.44 7.58
N ASN A 143 -21.68 11.58 6.56
CA ASN A 143 -22.41 10.32 6.53
C ASN A 143 -21.55 9.17 7.07
N ASP A 144 -22.17 8.31 7.86
CA ASP A 144 -21.58 7.06 8.32
C ASP A 144 -21.66 6.02 7.20
N ILE A 145 -20.51 5.48 6.82
CA ILE A 145 -20.37 4.49 5.75
C ILE A 145 -19.63 3.26 6.30
N ASN A 146 -20.06 2.07 5.87
CA ASN A 146 -19.33 0.85 6.19
C ASN A 146 -17.92 0.89 5.57
N LYS A 147 -16.89 0.69 6.41
CA LYS A 147 -15.48 0.78 5.99
C LYS A 147 -15.17 -0.21 4.86
N GLY A 148 -15.65 -1.45 4.97
CA GLY A 148 -15.45 -2.49 3.98
C GLY A 148 -16.06 -2.18 2.62
N GLU A 149 -17.29 -1.65 2.59
CA GLU A 149 -17.97 -1.22 1.36
C GLU A 149 -17.25 -0.07 0.68
N PHE A 150 -16.83 0.94 1.46
CA PHE A 150 -16.04 2.06 0.92
C PHE A 150 -14.72 1.60 0.29
N ILE A 151 -14.00 0.69 0.96
CA ILE A 151 -12.74 0.13 0.44
C ILE A 151 -12.99 -0.68 -0.83
N GLU A 152 -14.07 -1.45 -0.91
CA GLU A 152 -14.48 -2.18 -2.12
C GLU A 152 -14.66 -1.20 -3.30
N ASP A 153 -15.44 -0.15 -3.09
CA ASP A 153 -15.67 0.91 -4.09
C ASP A 153 -14.37 1.61 -4.50
N LEU A 154 -13.47 1.85 -3.54
CA LEU A 154 -12.19 2.51 -3.79
C LEU A 154 -11.28 1.67 -4.69
N PHE A 155 -11.16 0.36 -4.42
CA PHE A 155 -10.43 -0.56 -5.29
C PHE A 155 -11.04 -0.65 -6.69
N GLN A 156 -12.38 -0.70 -6.80
CA GLN A 156 -13.05 -0.75 -8.10
C GLN A 156 -12.81 0.54 -8.91
N LYS A 157 -12.84 1.70 -8.27
CA LYS A 157 -12.51 3.00 -8.91
C LYS A 157 -11.05 3.01 -9.35
N ALA A 158 -10.11 2.69 -8.47
CA ALA A 158 -8.68 2.66 -8.82
C ALA A 158 -8.39 1.72 -10.00
N LYS A 159 -8.97 0.51 -10.02
CA LYS A 159 -8.82 -0.46 -11.12
C LYS A 159 -9.43 0.02 -12.44
N LYS A 160 -10.49 0.82 -12.41
CA LYS A 160 -11.09 1.41 -13.64
C LYS A 160 -10.17 2.45 -14.25
N GLU A 161 -9.52 3.27 -13.43
CA GLU A 161 -8.61 4.33 -13.89
C GLU A 161 -7.26 3.80 -14.40
N LEU A 162 -6.90 2.55 -14.05
CA LEU A 162 -5.70 1.87 -14.55
C LEU A 162 -5.90 1.15 -15.90
N LYS A 163 -7.15 1.03 -16.38
CA LYS A 163 -7.51 0.40 -17.67
C LYS A 163 -7.62 1.44 -18.78
#